data_AF-A0AAD8YME2-F1
#
_entry.id   AF-A0AAD8YME2-F1
#
_cell.length_a   1.000
_cell.length_b   1.000
_cell.length_c   1.000
_cell.angle_alpha   90.00
_cell.angle_beta   90.00
_cell.angle_gamma   90.00
#
_symmetry.space_group_name_H-M   'P 1'
#
loop_
_entity.id
_entity.type
_entity.pdbx_description
1 polymer ?
#
loop_
_entity_poly.entity_id
_entity_poly.type
_entity_poly.pdbx_seq_one_letter_code
_entity_poly.pdbx_strand_id
1 'polypeptide(L)'
;MATNDPKLQPLHKTLHALKEIRSSLLPFLKLLRDDDDVKKTADEKKKKDGSSSSSSKNKTPLKQQLTPHKRAEAEAAVALAMGTLRYMGGRLKGLDRGRKKGDPLRKELDQIRGLLVSLRKIESEEEKKQKNDSSAKEEDSKTTKEAADTTSPDSNKSKRRSDNDAEDVASSSKKKKKKQKTSK
;
A
#
# COMPACT_ATOMS: atom_id res chain seq x y z
N MET A 1 -16.00 21.41 25.78
CA MET A 1 -16.97 20.56 26.48
C MET A 1 -17.04 19.22 25.77
N ALA A 2 -16.63 18.13 26.42
CA ALA A 2 -16.73 16.78 25.87
C ALA A 2 -18.09 16.20 26.26
N THR A 3 -19.01 16.10 25.31
CA THR A 3 -20.32 15.46 25.50
C THR A 3 -20.11 13.95 25.51
N ASN A 4 -20.12 13.34 26.70
CA ASN A 4 -19.94 11.88 26.90
C ASN A 4 -21.22 11.09 26.56
N ASP A 5 -21.90 11.43 25.46
CA ASP A 5 -23.08 10.70 25.03
C ASP A 5 -22.68 9.34 24.44
N PRO A 6 -23.09 8.20 25.03
CA PRO A 6 -22.70 6.88 24.56
C PRO A 6 -23.19 6.60 23.13
N LYS A 7 -24.29 7.24 22.72
CA LYS A 7 -24.83 7.15 21.36
C LYS A 7 -23.94 7.82 20.30
N LEU A 8 -23.11 8.80 20.70
CA LEU A 8 -22.20 9.52 19.80
C LEU A 8 -20.80 8.90 19.73
N GLN A 9 -20.49 7.90 20.57
CA GLN A 9 -19.19 7.24 20.61
C GLN A 9 -18.71 6.72 19.23
N PRO A 10 -19.53 6.07 18.38
CA PRO A 10 -19.10 5.64 17.06
C PRO A 10 -18.67 6.79 16.14
N LEU A 11 -19.35 7.93 16.25
CA LEU A 11 -19.03 9.12 15.48
C LEU A 11 -17.70 9.72 15.93
N HIS A 12 -17.46 9.81 17.25
CA HIS A 12 -16.18 10.28 17.79
C HIS A 12 -15.01 9.40 17.36
N LYS A 13 -15.18 8.07 17.38
CA LYS A 13 -14.17 7.12 16.87
C LYS A 13 -13.87 7.35 15.39
N THR A 14 -14.91 7.55 14.58
CA THR A 14 -14.74 7.83 13.14
C THR A 14 -13.98 9.14 12.92
N LEU A 15 -14.33 10.19 13.66
CA LEU A 15 -13.66 11.50 13.58
C LEU A 15 -12.18 11.40 13.97
N HIS A 16 -11.88 10.67 15.04
CA HIS A 16 -10.50 10.40 15.46
C HIS A 16 -9.72 9.67 14.36
N ALA A 17 -10.26 8.59 13.80
CA ALA A 17 -9.61 7.84 12.73
C ALA A 17 -9.35 8.71 11.49
N LEU A 18 -10.28 9.60 11.12
CA LEU A 18 -10.08 10.55 10.01
C LEU A 18 -8.95 11.55 10.28
N LYS A 19 -8.81 12.02 11.52
CA LYS A 19 -7.68 12.89 11.91
C LYS A 19 -6.35 12.15 11.79
N GLU A 20 -6.31 10.90 12.25
CA GLU A 20 -5.13 10.04 12.18
C GLU A 20 -4.70 9.79 10.73
N ILE A 21 -5.65 9.41 9.86
CA ILE A 21 -5.40 9.22 8.42
C ILE A 21 -4.85 10.50 7.79
N ARG A 22 -5.40 11.66 8.15
CA ARG A 22 -4.90 12.95 7.65
C ARG A 22 -3.45 13.19 8.07
N SER A 23 -3.13 13.01 9.35
CA SER A 23 -1.75 13.19 9.84
C SER A 23 -0.78 12.19 9.23
N SER A 24 -1.18 10.94 9.02
CA SER A 24 -0.32 9.90 8.44
C SER A 24 -0.07 10.10 6.94
N LEU A 25 -0.98 10.77 6.22
CA LEU A 25 -0.81 11.05 4.78
C LEU A 25 0.08 12.26 4.49
N LEU A 26 0.17 13.22 5.41
CA LEU A 26 0.91 14.46 5.19
C LEU A 26 2.38 14.25 4.78
N PRO A 27 3.15 13.32 5.38
CA PRO A 27 4.52 13.04 4.96
C PRO A 27 4.60 12.62 3.48
N PHE A 28 3.74 11.70 3.04
CA PHE A 28 3.71 11.22 1.65
C PHE A 28 3.33 12.33 0.67
N LEU A 29 2.38 13.19 1.04
CA LEU A 29 1.98 14.32 0.19
C LEU A 29 3.09 15.36 0.06
N LYS A 30 3.83 15.64 1.14
CA LYS A 30 5.00 16.53 1.08
C LYS A 30 6.09 15.93 0.19
N LEU A 31 6.41 14.67 0.40
CA LEU A 31 7.39 13.89 -0.35
C LEU A 31 7.11 13.91 -1.86
N LEU A 32 5.85 13.70 -2.27
CA LEU A 32 5.46 13.74 -3.69
C LEU A 32 5.51 15.16 -4.27
N ARG A 33 5.07 16.17 -3.52
CA ARG A 33 5.08 17.57 -3.97
C ARG A 33 6.51 18.07 -4.19
N ASP A 34 7.42 17.75 -3.28
CA ASP A 34 8.81 18.20 -3.36
C ASP A 34 9.53 17.60 -4.59
N ASP A 35 9.16 16.38 -5.01
CA ASP A 35 9.71 15.71 -6.20
C ASP A 35 9.21 16.34 -7.53
N ASP A 36 7.94 16.73 -7.59
CA ASP A 36 7.37 17.38 -8.78
C ASP A 36 7.96 18.78 -9.02
N ASP A 37 8.29 19.51 -7.96
CA ASP A 37 8.95 20.82 -8.05
C ASP A 37 10.40 20.70 -8.56
N VAL A 38 11.11 19.60 -8.26
CA VAL A 38 12.47 19.35 -8.80
C VAL A 38 12.41 19.10 -10.30
N LYS A 39 11.47 18.28 -10.77
CA LYS A 39 11.33 17.96 -12.20
C LYS A 39 11.06 19.18 -13.07
N LYS A 40 10.18 20.10 -12.61
CA LYS A 40 9.88 21.34 -13.36
C LYS A 40 11.10 22.24 -13.54
N THR A 41 11.95 22.36 -12.51
CA THR A 41 13.17 23.19 -12.59
C THR A 41 14.30 22.59 -13.44
N ALA A 42 14.27 21.28 -13.70
CA ALA A 42 15.26 20.61 -14.55
C ALA A 42 14.96 20.78 -16.05
N ASP A 43 13.68 20.76 -16.44
CA ASP A 43 13.27 20.92 -17.84
C ASP A 43 13.42 22.35 -18.36
N GLU A 44 13.25 23.37 -17.51
CA GLU A 44 13.43 24.77 -17.92
C GLU A 44 14.91 25.16 -18.17
N LYS A 45 15.88 24.40 -17.66
CA LYS A 45 17.31 24.71 -17.84
C LYS A 45 17.93 24.23 -19.15
N LYS A 46 17.19 23.51 -20.00
CA LYS A 46 17.70 23.00 -21.28
C LYS A 46 17.52 23.93 -22.49
N LYS A 47 17.03 25.17 -22.29
CA LYS A 47 16.79 26.13 -23.38
C LYS A 47 17.48 27.50 -23.23
N LYS A 48 18.44 27.66 -22.32
CA LYS A 48 19.09 28.97 -22.15
C LYS A 48 20.58 28.82 -21.86
N ASP A 49 21.33 28.47 -22.90
CA ASP A 49 22.75 28.79 -22.94
C ASP A 49 22.91 30.29 -23.18
N GLY A 50 23.69 30.93 -22.30
CA GLY A 50 24.09 32.33 -22.44
C GLY A 50 23.45 33.26 -21.40
N SER A 51 23.96 33.24 -20.17
CA SER A 51 24.47 34.46 -19.51
C SER A 51 24.91 34.16 -18.06
N SER A 52 26.02 34.78 -17.72
CA SER A 52 26.86 34.67 -16.53
C SER A 52 26.28 35.25 -15.23
N SER A 53 26.72 34.66 -14.11
CA SER A 53 26.84 35.26 -12.76
C SER A 53 25.51 35.60 -12.05
N SER A 54 25.34 35.54 -10.73
CA SER A 54 26.26 35.61 -9.61
C SER A 54 25.59 35.02 -8.36
N SER A 55 26.41 34.44 -7.49
CA SER A 55 26.25 34.25 -6.04
C SER A 55 24.87 34.43 -5.39
N SER A 56 24.33 33.33 -4.86
CA SER A 56 23.68 33.32 -3.55
C SER A 56 23.82 31.94 -2.92
N LYS A 57 24.80 31.81 -2.02
CA LYS A 57 25.03 30.65 -1.15
C LYS A 57 23.95 30.60 -0.08
N ASN A 58 22.77 30.09 -0.42
CA ASN A 58 21.91 29.48 0.58
C ASN A 58 22.08 27.97 0.42
N LYS A 59 22.68 27.32 1.42
CA LYS A 59 22.71 25.86 1.56
C LYS A 59 21.27 25.39 1.75
N THR A 60 20.51 25.30 0.66
CA THR A 60 19.31 24.49 0.63
C THR A 60 19.74 23.04 0.86
N PRO A 61 19.05 22.29 1.75
CA PRO A 61 19.32 20.86 1.88
C PRO A 61 19.15 20.27 0.48
N LEU A 62 20.16 19.53 0.02
CA LEU A 62 20.10 18.76 -1.22
C LEU A 62 18.73 18.08 -1.27
N LYS A 63 17.83 18.57 -2.14
CA LYS A 63 16.55 17.92 -2.38
C LYS A 63 16.90 16.53 -2.90
N GLN A 64 16.90 15.54 -2.01
CA GLN A 64 17.16 14.16 -2.36
C GLN A 64 16.12 13.80 -3.40
N GLN A 65 16.56 13.65 -4.65
CA GLN A 65 15.71 13.12 -5.70
C GLN A 65 15.17 11.79 -5.22
N LEU A 66 13.85 11.65 -5.24
CA LEU A 66 13.24 10.42 -4.80
C LEU A 66 13.61 9.30 -5.76
N THR A 67 14.07 8.18 -5.18
CA THR A 67 14.23 6.95 -5.94
C THR A 67 12.86 6.57 -6.54
N PRO A 68 12.80 6.08 -7.80
CA PRO A 68 11.55 5.71 -8.45
C PRO A 68 10.69 4.76 -7.61
N HIS A 69 11.33 3.85 -6.86
CA HIS A 69 10.66 2.93 -5.94
C HIS A 69 9.90 3.65 -4.82
N LYS A 70 10.57 4.51 -4.03
CA LYS A 70 9.92 5.30 -2.96
C LYS A 70 8.81 6.21 -3.49
N ARG A 71 8.96 6.76 -4.70
CA ARG A 71 7.90 7.54 -5.35
C ARG A 71 6.68 6.64 -5.62
N ALA A 72 6.88 5.47 -6.23
CA ALA A 72 5.79 4.53 -6.52
C ALA A 72 5.08 4.05 -5.24
N GLU A 73 5.83 3.79 -4.15
CA GLU A 73 5.24 3.41 -2.87
C GLU A 73 4.38 4.55 -2.29
N ALA A 74 4.90 5.79 -2.30
CA ALA A 74 4.16 6.95 -1.81
C ALA A 74 2.89 7.21 -2.63
N GLU A 75 2.96 7.10 -3.97
CA GLU A 75 1.79 7.23 -4.85
C GLU A 75 0.75 6.13 -4.57
N ALA A 76 1.19 4.87 -4.43
CA ALA A 76 0.31 3.75 -4.12
C ALA A 76 -0.34 3.89 -2.74
N ALA A 77 0.41 4.35 -1.72
CA ALA A 77 -0.12 4.61 -0.38
C ALA A 77 -1.20 5.72 -0.39
N VAL A 78 -0.95 6.82 -1.10
CA VAL A 78 -1.91 7.92 -1.25
C VAL A 78 -3.16 7.43 -2.01
N ALA A 79 -3.00 6.68 -3.09
CA ALA A 79 -4.11 6.12 -3.86
C ALA A 79 -4.97 5.18 -3.01
N LEU A 80 -4.35 4.30 -2.21
CA LEU A 80 -5.05 3.40 -1.30
C LEU A 80 -5.89 4.18 -0.28
N ALA A 81 -5.30 5.20 0.34
CA ALA A 81 -6.00 6.00 1.34
C ALA A 81 -7.16 6.80 0.73
N MET A 82 -6.96 7.42 -0.43
CA MET A 82 -8.00 8.14 -1.17
C MET A 82 -9.15 7.22 -1.58
N GLY A 83 -8.85 6.03 -2.11
CA GLY A 83 -9.86 5.03 -2.45
C GLY A 83 -10.62 4.54 -1.22
N THR A 84 -9.94 4.36 -0.08
CA THR A 84 -10.56 3.96 1.19
C THR A 84 -11.50 5.06 1.71
N LEU A 85 -11.07 6.33 1.67
CA LEU A 85 -11.91 7.48 2.03
C LEU A 85 -13.14 7.59 1.11
N ARG A 86 -12.97 7.38 -0.19
CA ARG A 86 -14.08 7.37 -1.16
C ARG A 86 -15.08 6.24 -0.87
N TYR A 87 -14.56 5.05 -0.55
CA TYR A 87 -15.39 3.91 -0.15
C TYR A 87 -16.17 4.20 1.13
N MET A 88 -15.52 4.71 2.17
CA MET A 88 -16.18 5.10 3.41
C MET A 88 -17.21 6.23 3.20
N GLY A 89 -16.89 7.23 2.38
CA GLY A 89 -17.80 8.31 2.03
C GLY A 89 -19.07 7.84 1.33
N GLY A 90 -18.96 6.82 0.46
CA GLY A 90 -20.12 6.16 -0.14
C GLY A 90 -21.04 5.53 0.90
N ARG A 91 -20.46 4.83 1.89
CA ARG A 91 -21.20 4.19 2.99
C ARG A 91 -21.92 5.19 3.87
N LEU A 92 -21.25 6.27 4.24
CA LEU A 92 -21.84 7.33 5.06
C LEU A 92 -23.01 8.04 4.36
N LYS A 93 -22.96 8.17 3.04
CA LYS A 93 -24.05 8.73 2.23
C LYS A 93 -25.24 7.78 2.03
N GLY A 94 -25.17 6.55 2.53
CA GLY A 94 -26.20 5.53 2.30
C GLY A 94 -26.29 5.03 0.85
N LEU A 95 -25.36 5.45 -0.02
CA LEU A 95 -25.22 4.97 -1.40
C LEU A 95 -24.73 3.52 -1.46
N ASP A 96 -24.31 2.99 -0.32
CA ASP A 96 -23.53 1.77 -0.19
C ASP A 96 -24.26 0.73 0.67
N ARG A 97 -25.54 0.50 0.37
CA ARG A 97 -26.34 -0.61 0.96
C ARG A 97 -25.88 -1.98 0.44
N GLY A 98 -24.57 -2.22 0.39
CA GLY A 98 -23.96 -3.48 -0.01
C GLY A 98 -23.34 -3.44 -1.39
N ARG A 99 -22.28 -2.65 -1.59
CA ARG A 99 -21.39 -2.87 -2.74
C ARG A 99 -20.88 -4.31 -2.72
N LYS A 100 -21.23 -5.04 -3.79
CA LYS A 100 -20.97 -6.47 -3.96
C LYS A 100 -19.48 -6.72 -4.16
N LYS A 101 -19.03 -7.98 -4.06
CA LYS A 101 -17.66 -8.40 -4.41
C LYS A 101 -17.19 -7.96 -5.81
N GLY A 102 -18.11 -7.56 -6.69
CA GLY A 102 -17.81 -7.03 -8.03
C GLY A 102 -17.68 -5.50 -8.15
N ASP A 103 -17.72 -4.74 -7.05
CA ASP A 103 -17.58 -3.28 -7.07
C ASP A 103 -16.24 -2.84 -7.70
N PRO A 104 -16.26 -1.94 -8.71
CA PRO A 104 -15.05 -1.41 -9.32
C PRO A 104 -14.06 -0.82 -8.32
N LEU A 105 -14.54 -0.02 -7.36
CA LEU A 105 -13.67 0.63 -6.37
C LEU A 105 -12.98 -0.40 -5.46
N ARG A 106 -13.67 -1.49 -5.11
CA ARG A 106 -13.08 -2.59 -4.34
C ARG A 106 -11.97 -3.30 -5.13
N LYS A 107 -12.19 -3.56 -6.42
CA LYS A 107 -11.17 -4.19 -7.28
C LYS A 107 -9.92 -3.31 -7.41
N GLU A 108 -10.10 -2.01 -7.61
CA GLU A 108 -8.99 -1.05 -7.64
C GLU A 108 -8.21 -1.07 -6.32
N LEU A 109 -8.90 -1.06 -5.17
CA LEU A 109 -8.24 -1.14 -3.86
C LEU A 109 -7.46 -2.46 -3.67
N ASP A 110 -8.01 -3.58 -4.12
CA ASP A 110 -7.33 -4.87 -4.05
C ASP A 110 -6.10 -4.92 -4.96
N GLN A 111 -6.16 -4.29 -6.14
CA GLN A 111 -4.99 -4.11 -7.02
C GLN A 111 -3.89 -3.26 -6.36
N ILE A 112 -4.25 -2.13 -5.76
CA ILE A 112 -3.29 -1.25 -5.08
C ILE A 112 -2.62 -1.96 -3.90
N ARG A 113 -3.38 -2.75 -3.14
CA ARG A 113 -2.81 -3.61 -2.07
C ARG A 113 -1.81 -4.61 -2.63
N GLY A 114 -2.13 -5.25 -3.75
CA GLY A 114 -1.21 -6.15 -4.45
C GLY A 114 0.08 -5.44 -4.87
N LEU A 115 -0.02 -4.24 -5.43
CA LEU A 115 1.13 -3.42 -5.82
C LEU A 115 2.03 -3.08 -4.63
N LEU A 116 1.46 -2.63 -3.51
CA LEU A 116 2.25 -2.32 -2.29
C LEU A 116 2.99 -3.55 -1.75
N VAL A 117 2.35 -4.72 -1.77
CA VAL A 117 3.00 -5.97 -1.37
C VAL A 117 4.15 -6.31 -2.31
N SER A 118 3.98 -6.13 -3.62
CA SER A 118 5.05 -6.35 -4.60
C SER A 118 6.22 -5.37 -4.42
N LEU A 119 5.95 -4.08 -4.19
CA LEU A 119 6.99 -3.08 -3.94
C LEU A 119 7.83 -3.40 -2.70
N ARG A 120 7.19 -3.87 -1.63
CA ARG A 120 7.88 -4.31 -0.40
C ARG A 120 8.72 -5.56 -0.61
N LYS A 121 8.26 -6.50 -1.45
CA LYS A 121 9.06 -7.69 -1.80
C LYS A 121 10.34 -7.28 -2.52
N ILE A 122 10.23 -6.39 -3.51
CA ILE A 122 11.38 -5.87 -4.26
C ILE A 122 12.37 -5.20 -3.30
N GLU A 123 11.88 -4.33 -2.40
CA GLU A 123 12.73 -3.66 -1.39
C GLU A 123 13.48 -4.68 -0.52
N SER A 124 12.77 -5.70 -0.02
CA SER A 124 13.39 -6.74 0.82
C SER A 124 14.41 -7.61 0.08
N GLU A 125 14.29 -7.77 -1.24
CA GLU A 125 15.25 -8.49 -2.07
C GLU A 125 16.48 -7.65 -2.39
N GLU A 126 16.31 -6.35 -2.65
CA GLU A 126 17.40 -5.40 -2.86
C GLU A 126 18.29 -5.28 -1.61
N GLU A 127 17.68 -5.20 -0.42
CA GLU A 127 18.43 -5.16 0.85
C GLU A 127 19.26 -6.44 1.08
N LYS A 128 18.75 -7.60 0.68
CA LYS A 128 19.48 -8.88 0.79
C LYS A 128 20.67 -8.95 -0.16
N LYS A 129 20.52 -8.46 -1.39
CA LYS A 129 21.62 -8.43 -2.37
C LYS A 129 22.75 -7.51 -1.92
N GLN A 130 22.44 -6.33 -1.39
CA GLN A 130 23.46 -5.39 -0.88
C GLN A 130 24.28 -5.97 0.30
N LYS A 131 23.67 -6.80 1.16
CA LYS A 131 24.38 -7.46 2.26
C LYS A 131 25.33 -8.57 1.79
N ASN A 132 24.98 -9.30 0.74
CA ASN A 132 25.84 -10.37 0.24
C ASN A 132 27.08 -9.82 -0.48
N ASP A 133 26.95 -8.75 -1.27
CA ASP A 133 28.09 -8.13 -1.98
C ASP A 133 29.08 -7.42 -1.05
N SER A 134 28.65 -6.98 0.13
CA SER A 134 29.52 -6.33 1.11
C SER A 134 30.28 -7.31 2.02
N SER A 135 29.95 -8.60 1.97
CA SER A 135 30.62 -9.65 2.75
C SER A 135 31.68 -10.46 1.97
N ALA A 136 31.87 -10.19 0.67
CA ALA A 136 32.77 -10.97 -0.19
C ALA A 136 34.18 -10.36 -0.37
N LYS A 137 34.63 -9.48 0.53
CA LYS A 137 35.98 -8.89 0.51
C LYS A 137 36.69 -9.01 1.86
N GLU A 138 36.91 -10.23 2.32
CA GLU A 138 38.05 -10.62 3.16
C GLU A 138 38.02 -12.13 3.31
N GLU A 139 38.77 -12.83 2.45
CA GLU A 139 39.53 -14.04 2.80
C GLU A 139 40.16 -14.59 1.52
N ASP A 140 41.38 -14.11 1.25
CA ASP A 140 42.32 -14.79 0.37
C ASP A 140 43.51 -15.20 1.25
N SER A 141 43.54 -16.47 1.69
CA SER A 141 44.75 -17.30 1.59
C SER A 141 44.57 -18.72 2.16
N LYS A 142 44.87 -19.69 1.28
CA LYS A 142 45.64 -20.95 1.52
C LYS A 142 44.90 -22.30 1.63
N THR A 143 44.82 -22.98 0.45
CA THR A 143 45.18 -24.40 0.13
C THR A 143 44.95 -25.51 1.18
N THR A 144 44.29 -26.66 0.93
CA THR A 144 44.55 -27.73 -0.07
C THR A 144 43.41 -28.79 -0.12
N LYS A 145 43.13 -29.26 -1.35
CA LYS A 145 42.79 -30.62 -1.88
C LYS A 145 42.01 -31.70 -1.09
N GLU A 146 41.32 -32.51 -1.93
CA GLU A 146 40.74 -33.86 -1.75
C GLU A 146 39.39 -33.97 -1.02
N ALA A 147 38.42 -34.81 -1.38
CA ALA A 147 38.07 -35.62 -2.55
C ALA A 147 36.66 -36.23 -2.24
N ALA A 148 35.88 -36.58 -3.28
CA ALA A 148 34.68 -37.44 -3.24
C ALA A 148 33.44 -36.86 -2.50
N ASP A 149 32.18 -37.16 -2.81
CA ASP A 149 31.52 -38.09 -3.73
C ASP A 149 30.06 -37.60 -3.91
N THR A 150 29.39 -38.13 -4.92
CA THR A 150 27.95 -38.11 -5.28
C THR A 150 26.94 -37.75 -4.15
N THR A 151 25.80 -37.07 -4.35
CA THR A 151 24.59 -37.59 -5.02
C THR A 151 23.49 -36.50 -5.12
N SER A 152 22.67 -36.57 -6.17
CA SER A 152 21.54 -35.72 -6.58
C SER A 152 20.33 -35.64 -5.60
N PRO A 153 19.33 -34.75 -5.85
CA PRO A 153 18.31 -34.36 -4.88
C PRO A 153 17.07 -35.25 -4.95
N ASP A 154 16.54 -35.66 -3.79
CA ASP A 154 15.24 -36.34 -3.71
C ASP A 154 14.14 -35.41 -3.16
N SER A 155 13.09 -35.36 -3.96
CA SER A 155 11.78 -34.81 -3.70
C SER A 155 11.14 -35.36 -2.43
N ASN A 156 10.53 -34.50 -1.59
CA ASN A 156 9.41 -34.98 -0.80
C ASN A 156 8.23 -34.00 -0.70
N LYS A 157 7.17 -34.48 -1.34
CA LYS A 157 5.81 -33.97 -1.46
C LYS A 157 5.05 -34.42 -0.21
N SER A 158 4.75 -33.51 0.73
CA SER A 158 3.78 -33.79 1.78
C SER A 158 2.50 -32.98 1.60
N LYS A 159 1.54 -33.69 1.03
CA LYS A 159 0.11 -33.41 0.95
C LYS A 159 -0.49 -33.73 2.31
N ARG A 160 -0.96 -32.73 3.07
CA ARG A 160 -1.90 -32.97 4.19
C ARG A 160 -3.23 -32.29 3.91
N ARG A 161 -4.19 -33.15 3.56
CA ARG A 161 -5.63 -32.95 3.73
C ARG A 161 -5.99 -33.21 5.19
N SER A 162 -6.89 -32.41 5.71
CA SER A 162 -7.86 -32.72 6.78
C SER A 162 -8.90 -31.61 6.64
N ASP A 163 -10.03 -31.80 5.97
CA ASP A 163 -11.19 -32.58 6.42
C ASP A 163 -11.47 -32.33 7.91
N ASN A 164 -12.41 -31.42 8.17
CA ASN A 164 -13.27 -31.42 9.34
C ASN A 164 -14.61 -30.76 8.97
N ASP A 165 -15.60 -31.65 8.91
CA ASP A 165 -17.05 -31.53 9.12
C ASP A 165 -17.54 -30.24 9.80
N ALA A 166 -18.53 -29.53 9.27
CA ALA A 166 -19.98 -29.83 9.25
C ALA A 166 -20.67 -29.64 10.61
N GLU A 167 -21.26 -28.44 10.80
CA GLU A 167 -22.38 -28.09 11.69
C GLU A 167 -23.05 -26.88 11.00
N ASP A 168 -24.00 -27.07 10.08
CA ASP A 168 -25.45 -27.21 10.30
C ASP A 168 -26.03 -26.35 11.45
N VAL A 169 -26.42 -25.11 11.16
CA VAL A 169 -27.64 -24.53 11.75
C VAL A 169 -28.35 -23.68 10.70
N ALA A 170 -29.37 -24.29 10.10
CA ALA A 170 -30.43 -23.60 9.42
C ALA A 170 -31.21 -22.68 10.38
N SER A 171 -31.47 -21.43 9.99
CA SER A 171 -32.66 -20.72 10.47
C SER A 171 -33.25 -19.86 9.37
N SER A 172 -34.23 -20.48 8.72
CA SER A 172 -35.26 -19.92 7.88
C SER A 172 -36.02 -18.77 8.56
N SER A 173 -36.35 -17.72 7.81
CA SER A 173 -37.64 -17.04 7.98
C SER A 173 -38.06 -16.30 6.71
N LYS A 174 -38.84 -17.03 5.89
CA LYS A 174 -39.74 -16.50 4.87
C LYS A 174 -40.79 -15.61 5.56
N LYS A 175 -41.00 -14.38 5.09
CA LYS A 175 -42.30 -13.70 5.24
C LYS A 175 -42.71 -13.04 3.93
N LYS A 176 -43.51 -13.79 3.16
CA LYS A 176 -44.43 -13.27 2.14
C LYS A 176 -45.33 -12.22 2.80
N LYS A 177 -45.47 -11.03 2.22
CA LYS A 177 -46.67 -10.20 2.43
C LYS A 177 -47.33 -9.86 1.09
N LYS A 178 -48.62 -10.12 1.10
CA LYS A 178 -49.59 -10.32 0.03
C LYS A 178 -50.06 -8.99 -0.55
N LYS A 179 -50.13 -8.94 -1.88
CA LYS A 179 -50.88 -7.96 -2.70
C LYS A 179 -52.35 -7.94 -2.26
N GLN A 180 -52.91 -6.79 -1.95
CA GLN A 180 -54.35 -6.56 -2.08
C GLN A 180 -54.57 -5.48 -3.14
N LYS A 181 -55.14 -5.93 -4.27
CA LYS A 181 -55.92 -5.11 -5.19
C LYS A 181 -57.28 -4.89 -4.54
N THR A 182 -57.76 -3.65 -4.49
CA THR A 182 -59.18 -3.36 -4.41
C THR A 182 -59.48 -2.32 -5.47
N SER A 183 -60.14 -2.79 -6.52
CA SER A 183 -60.87 -2.01 -7.51
C SER A 183 -62.35 -2.15 -7.16
N LYS A 184 -63.02 -1.02 -6.94
CA LYS A 184 -64.41 -0.76 -7.34
C LYS A 184 -64.61 0.75 -7.32
#